data_AF-A0A7S1JQB4-F1
#
_entry.id   AF-A0A7S1JQB4-F1
#
_cell.length_a   1.000
_cell.length_b   1.000
_cell.length_c   1.000
_cell.angle_alpha   90.00
_cell.angle_beta   90.00
_cell.angle_gamma   90.00
#
_symmetry.space_group_name_H-M   'P 1'
#
loop_
_entity.id
_entity.type
_entity.pdbx_description
1 polymer ?
#
loop_
_entity_poly.entity_id
_entity_poly.type
_entity_poly.pdbx_seq_one_letter_code
_entity_poly.pdbx_strand_id
1 'polypeptide(L)'
;LDELIDSAKRRAFELTPLQVGQPGCVDELSHLVVQGGITNTLLKVFKTNDPAKACLARIFGPKTEEIIDREQERRCVDYLASHGIGKHIYVRLQNGQLEEWLEGRTFEPPSEMMSPDIARKIAHRVA
;
A
#
# COMPACT_ATOMS: atom_id res chain seq x y z
N LEU A 1 16.40 -1.73 -8.32
CA LEU A 1 15.09 -1.09 -8.06
C LEU A 1 14.18 -1.29 -9.27
N ASP A 2 14.70 -1.08 -10.48
CA ASP A 2 13.94 -1.26 -11.73
C ASP A 2 13.34 -2.66 -11.89
N GLU A 3 14.10 -3.73 -11.63
CA GLU A 3 13.58 -5.11 -11.66
C GLU A 3 12.42 -5.35 -10.67
N LEU A 4 12.47 -4.70 -9.51
CA LEU A 4 11.38 -4.78 -8.52
C LEU A 4 10.14 -4.04 -8.99
N ILE A 5 10.32 -2.89 -9.63
CA ILE A 5 9.23 -2.10 -10.21
C ILE A 5 8.57 -2.90 -11.35
N ASP A 6 9.36 -3.49 -12.24
CA ASP A 6 8.85 -4.29 -13.36
C ASP A 6 8.09 -5.52 -12.87
N SER A 7 8.65 -6.21 -11.87
CA SER A 7 7.96 -7.32 -11.21
C SER A 7 6.66 -6.87 -10.55
N ALA A 8 6.66 -5.75 -9.84
CA ALA A 8 5.46 -5.20 -9.21
C ALA A 8 4.37 -4.85 -10.23
N LYS A 9 4.73 -4.21 -11.35
CA LYS A 9 3.80 -3.90 -12.44
C LYS A 9 3.20 -5.16 -13.06
N ARG A 10 4.03 -6.17 -13.36
CA ARG A 10 3.56 -7.47 -13.89
C ARG A 10 2.60 -8.15 -12.92
N ARG A 11 2.93 -8.20 -11.63
CA ARG A 11 2.05 -8.80 -10.62
C ARG A 11 0.75 -8.02 -10.44
N ALA A 12 0.78 -6.69 -10.47
CA ALA A 12 -0.42 -5.86 -10.42
C ALA A 12 -1.34 -6.10 -11.63
N PHE A 13 -0.75 -6.20 -12.82
CA PHE A 13 -1.45 -6.57 -14.06
C PHE A 13 -2.13 -7.93 -13.95
N GLU A 14 -1.39 -8.96 -13.54
CA GLU A 14 -1.85 -10.35 -13.50
C GLU A 14 -2.88 -10.62 -12.41
N LEU A 15 -2.70 -10.02 -11.23
CA LEU A 15 -3.36 -10.46 -10.00
C LEU A 15 -4.38 -9.45 -9.46
N THR A 16 -4.41 -8.22 -9.98
CA THR A 16 -5.38 -7.19 -9.55
C THR A 16 -6.08 -6.46 -10.72
N PRO A 17 -6.57 -7.17 -11.75
CA PRO A 17 -7.18 -6.53 -12.93
C PRO A 17 -8.47 -5.76 -12.62
N LEU A 18 -9.13 -6.00 -11.48
CA LEU A 18 -10.30 -5.20 -11.09
C LEU A 18 -9.92 -3.82 -10.55
N GLN A 19 -8.68 -3.65 -10.07
CA GLN A 19 -8.21 -2.47 -9.35
C GLN A 19 -7.41 -1.55 -10.26
N VAL A 20 -6.46 -2.10 -11.01
CA VAL A 20 -5.71 -1.34 -12.03
C VAL A 20 -6.46 -1.28 -13.37
N GLY A 21 -7.67 -1.85 -13.44
CA GLY A 21 -8.40 -2.12 -14.68
C GLY A 21 -7.76 -3.28 -15.46
N GLN A 22 -8.45 -3.81 -16.48
CA GLN A 22 -7.81 -4.70 -17.44
C GLN A 22 -6.85 -3.86 -18.31
N PRO A 23 -5.53 -3.97 -18.12
CA PRO A 23 -4.58 -3.29 -18.99
C PRO A 23 -4.42 -4.18 -20.24
N GLY A 24 -4.22 -3.60 -21.41
CA GLY A 24 -3.91 -4.40 -22.60
C GLY A 24 -2.52 -5.04 -22.51
N CYS A 25 -1.57 -4.31 -21.92
CA CYS A 25 -0.22 -4.78 -21.59
C CYS A 25 0.34 -4.09 -20.33
N VAL A 26 1.47 -4.58 -19.84
CA VAL A 26 2.18 -4.03 -18.67
C VAL A 26 2.69 -2.60 -18.93
N ASP A 27 2.97 -2.24 -20.19
CA ASP A 27 3.45 -0.90 -20.56
C ASP A 27 2.37 0.18 -20.41
N GLU A 28 1.09 -0.22 -20.34
CA GLU A 28 -0.02 0.68 -19.97
C GLU A 28 -0.03 1.03 -18.47
N LEU A 29 0.84 0.44 -17.66
CA LEU A 29 0.97 0.73 -16.24
C LEU A 29 2.12 1.70 -15.96
N SER A 30 1.81 2.72 -15.18
CA SER A 30 2.76 3.65 -14.59
C SER A 30 2.95 3.36 -13.11
N HIS A 31 4.00 3.93 -12.51
CA HIS A 31 4.28 3.76 -11.09
C HIS A 31 4.78 5.05 -10.45
N LEU A 32 4.58 5.17 -9.14
CA LEU A 32 5.17 6.19 -8.29
C LEU A 32 5.75 5.54 -7.04
N VAL A 33 6.98 5.90 -6.68
CA VAL A 33 7.59 5.50 -5.41
C VAL A 33 6.97 6.36 -4.30
N VAL A 34 6.41 5.70 -3.30
CA VAL A 34 5.77 6.36 -2.15
C VAL A 34 6.79 6.43 -1.02
N GLN A 35 7.04 7.64 -0.52
CA GLN A 35 7.96 7.86 0.59
C GLN A 35 7.32 7.48 1.94
N GLY A 36 8.16 7.30 2.97
CA GLY A 36 7.70 7.02 4.34
C GLY A 36 7.76 5.54 4.76
N GLY A 37 8.15 4.64 3.84
CA GLY A 37 8.47 3.26 4.20
C GLY A 37 9.87 3.15 4.79
N ILE A 38 9.98 2.85 6.09
CA ILE A 38 11.28 2.61 6.74
C ILE A 38 11.78 1.20 6.42
N THR A 39 10.90 0.21 6.60
CA THR A 39 11.23 -1.22 6.44
C THR A 39 10.67 -1.82 5.16
N ASN A 40 9.94 -1.04 4.35
CA ASN A 40 9.24 -1.52 3.16
C ASN A 40 9.39 -0.50 2.01
N THR A 41 9.48 -1.00 0.79
CA THR A 41 9.34 -0.16 -0.42
C THR A 41 7.87 -0.16 -0.83
N LEU A 42 7.33 1.03 -1.07
CA LEU A 42 5.93 1.24 -1.46
C LEU A 42 5.87 1.81 -2.87
N LEU A 43 5.12 1.17 -3.77
CA LEU A 43 4.93 1.59 -5.15
C LEU A 43 3.42 1.73 -5.43
N LYS A 44 2.94 2.94 -5.74
CA LYS A 44 1.63 3.09 -6.37
C LYS A 44 1.76 2.60 -7.80
N VAL A 45 1.03 1.56 -8.17
CA VAL A 45 0.94 1.06 -9.55
C VAL A 45 -0.43 1.42 -10.08
N PHE A 46 -0.49 2.09 -11.23
CA PHE A 46 -1.74 2.63 -11.76
C PHE A 46 -1.77 2.62 -13.27
N LYS A 47 -2.96 2.64 -13.86
CA LYS A 47 -3.12 2.73 -15.30
C LYS A 47 -2.72 4.12 -15.79
N THR A 48 -1.84 4.19 -16.79
CA THR A 48 -1.27 5.47 -17.27
C THR A 48 -2.33 6.46 -17.72
N ASN A 49 -3.43 5.98 -18.32
CA ASN A 49 -4.55 6.83 -18.78
C ASN A 49 -5.69 7.00 -17.75
N ASP A 50 -5.62 6.30 -16.61
CA ASP A 50 -6.63 6.37 -15.55
C ASP A 50 -5.95 6.15 -14.17
N PRO A 51 -5.29 7.17 -13.61
CA PRO A 51 -4.54 7.03 -12.36
C PRO A 51 -5.39 6.72 -11.12
N ALA A 52 -6.72 6.83 -11.22
CA ALA A 52 -7.65 6.41 -10.17
C ALA A 52 -7.74 4.89 -10.07
N LYS A 53 -7.44 4.16 -11.16
CA LYS A 53 -7.29 2.71 -11.16
C LYS A 53 -5.89 2.33 -10.72
N ALA A 54 -5.75 2.16 -9.41
CA ALA A 54 -4.48 1.94 -8.77
C ALA A 54 -4.53 0.84 -7.71
N CYS A 55 -3.38 0.21 -7.49
CA CYS A 55 -3.09 -0.57 -6.30
C CYS A 55 -1.76 -0.12 -5.70
N LEU A 56 -1.52 -0.50 -4.46
CA LEU A 56 -0.24 -0.30 -3.78
C LEU A 56 0.52 -1.63 -3.76
N ALA A 57 1.70 -1.66 -4.37
CA ALA A 57 2.64 -2.76 -4.18
C ALA A 57 3.55 -2.45 -3.00
N ARG A 58 3.42 -3.25 -1.93
CA ARG A 58 4.28 -3.20 -0.75
C ARG A 58 5.29 -4.33 -0.81
N ILE A 59 6.56 -3.99 -0.88
CA ILE A 59 7.67 -4.93 -0.91
C ILE A 59 8.38 -4.87 0.43
N PHE A 60 8.53 -6.01 1.10
CA PHE A 60 9.16 -6.08 2.42
C PHE A 60 10.68 -5.96 2.29
N GLY A 61 11.29 -5.21 3.22
CA GLY A 61 12.74 -5.15 3.35
C GLY A 61 13.33 -6.48 3.84
N PRO A 62 14.63 -6.69 3.64
CA PRO A 62 15.31 -7.91 4.05
C PRO A 62 15.23 -8.11 5.56
N LYS A 63 15.03 -9.37 6.00
CA LYS A 63 15.04 -9.80 7.41
C LYS A 63 14.00 -9.11 8.30
N THR A 64 12.96 -8.55 7.72
CA THR A 64 11.89 -7.91 8.49
C THR A 64 11.07 -8.92 9.29
N GLU A 65 11.10 -10.19 8.90
CA GLU A 65 10.55 -11.33 9.61
C GLU A 65 11.21 -11.61 10.98
N GLU A 66 12.43 -11.12 11.22
CA GLU A 66 13.08 -11.24 12.53
C GLU A 66 12.45 -10.31 13.58
N ILE A 67 11.78 -9.24 13.12
CA ILE A 67 11.18 -8.20 13.97
C ILE A 67 9.67 -8.04 13.79
N ILE A 68 9.07 -8.65 12.75
CA ILE A 68 7.64 -8.58 12.44
C ILE A 68 7.08 -10.00 12.31
N ASP A 69 6.14 -10.36 13.20
CA ASP A 69 5.31 -11.56 13.05
C ASP A 69 4.29 -11.33 11.91
N ARG A 70 4.55 -11.96 10.77
CA ARG A 70 3.72 -11.84 9.56
C ARG A 70 2.36 -12.53 9.70
N GLU A 71 2.25 -13.57 10.52
CA GLU A 71 0.97 -14.23 10.73
C GLU A 71 0.07 -13.35 11.59
N GLN A 72 0.61 -12.77 12.65
CA GLN A 72 -0.12 -11.83 13.50
C GLN A 72 -0.49 -10.56 12.73
N GLU A 73 0.44 -9.96 11.98
CA GLU A 73 0.18 -8.79 11.13
C GLU A 73 -0.97 -9.07 10.16
N ARG A 74 -0.96 -10.23 9.50
CA ARG A 74 -2.03 -10.64 8.59
C ARG A 74 -3.39 -10.68 9.29
N ARG A 75 -3.49 -11.38 10.42
CA ARG A 75 -4.75 -11.51 11.17
C ARG A 75 -5.28 -10.14 11.59
N CYS A 76 -4.42 -9.26 12.08
CA CYS A 76 -4.78 -7.90 12.46
C CYS A 76 -5.28 -7.09 11.27
N VAL A 77 -4.54 -7.08 10.14
CA VAL A 77 -4.92 -6.31 8.95
C VAL A 77 -6.25 -6.79 8.37
N ASP A 78 -6.44 -8.11 8.24
CA ASP A 78 -7.68 -8.67 7.71
C ASP A 78 -8.89 -8.34 8.60
N TYR A 79 -8.71 -8.39 9.92
CA TYR A 79 -9.74 -7.99 10.89
C TYR A 79 -10.07 -6.50 10.79
N LEU A 80 -9.07 -5.62 10.69
CA LEU A 80 -9.30 -4.18 10.55
C LEU A 80 -9.99 -3.84 9.22
N ALA A 81 -9.63 -4.53 8.13
CA ALA A 81 -10.24 -4.33 6.82
C ALA A 81 -11.72 -4.74 6.82
N SER A 82 -12.08 -5.86 7.48
CA SER A 82 -13.49 -6.30 7.57
C SER A 82 -14.38 -5.35 8.36
N HIS A 83 -13.79 -4.44 9.16
CA HIS A 83 -14.50 -3.41 9.93
C HIS A 83 -14.37 -2.00 9.29
N GLY A 84 -13.84 -1.89 8.06
CA GLY A 84 -13.68 -0.60 7.37
C GLY A 84 -12.66 0.34 8.01
N ILE A 85 -11.72 -0.19 8.81
CA ILE A 85 -10.66 0.57 9.46
C ILE A 85 -9.35 0.45 8.69
N GLY A 86 -9.07 -0.76 8.22
CA GLY A 86 -7.88 -1.10 7.46
C GLY A 86 -8.12 -1.09 5.96
N LYS A 87 -7.02 -1.07 5.21
CA LYS A 87 -7.01 -1.27 3.76
C LYS A 87 -7.27 -2.73 3.40
N HIS A 88 -7.81 -2.97 2.23
CA HIS A 88 -7.93 -4.34 1.70
C HIS A 88 -6.59 -4.86 1.17
N ILE A 89 -6.27 -6.11 1.49
CA ILE A 89 -5.14 -6.83 0.87
C ILE A 89 -5.70 -7.70 -0.25
N TYR A 90 -5.33 -7.40 -1.48
CA TYR A 90 -5.82 -8.14 -2.65
C TYR A 90 -5.03 -9.43 -2.85
N VAL A 91 -3.70 -9.35 -2.71
CA VAL A 91 -2.79 -10.45 -3.02
C VAL A 91 -1.66 -10.46 -2.02
N ARG A 92 -1.34 -11.63 -1.47
CA ARG A 92 -0.17 -11.85 -0.63
C ARG A 92 0.91 -12.58 -1.44
N LEU A 93 2.14 -12.09 -1.36
CA LEU A 93 3.31 -12.62 -2.04
C LEU A 93 4.36 -13.00 -0.98
N GLN A 94 5.34 -13.81 -1.37
CA GLN A 94 6.39 -14.26 -0.43
C GLN A 94 7.20 -13.09 0.17
N ASN A 95 7.44 -12.04 -0.62
CA ASN A 95 8.24 -10.88 -0.24
C ASN A 95 7.45 -9.55 -0.24
N GLY A 96 6.12 -9.63 -0.10
CA GLY A 96 5.29 -8.43 -0.15
C GLY A 96 3.81 -8.72 -0.36
N GLN A 97 3.07 -7.70 -0.79
CA GLN A 97 1.64 -7.80 -1.08
C GLN A 97 1.19 -6.70 -2.03
N LEU A 98 0.09 -6.96 -2.73
CA LEU A 98 -0.70 -5.95 -3.44
C LEU A 98 -1.91 -5.60 -2.57
N GLU A 99 -2.03 -4.32 -2.27
CA GLU A 99 -3.03 -3.79 -1.35
C GLU A 99 -3.75 -2.59 -1.96
N GLU A 100 -4.85 -2.21 -1.33
CA GLU A 100 -5.64 -1.05 -1.71
C GLU A 100 -4.79 0.23 -1.67
N TRP A 101 -4.91 1.02 -2.74
CA TRP A 101 -4.39 2.38 -2.77
C TRP A 101 -5.37 3.30 -2.04
N LEU A 102 -4.92 3.89 -0.93
CA LEU A 102 -5.69 4.89 -0.19
C LEU A 102 -5.30 6.27 -0.70
N GLU A 103 -6.27 6.98 -1.30
CA GLU A 103 -6.05 8.37 -1.71
C GLU A 103 -5.93 9.28 -0.48
N GLY A 104 -4.85 10.07 -0.45
CA GLY A 104 -4.56 10.99 0.64
C GLY A 104 -3.07 11.28 0.77
N ARG A 105 -2.72 11.99 1.84
CA ARG A 105 -1.34 12.23 2.25
C ARG A 105 -1.19 11.96 3.73
N THR A 106 0.04 11.68 4.15
CA THR A 106 0.40 11.65 5.56
C THR A 106 0.37 13.06 6.14
N PHE A 107 0.17 13.15 7.46
CA PHE A 107 0.42 14.39 8.20
C PHE A 107 1.93 14.63 8.29
N GLU A 108 2.34 15.89 8.22
CA GLU A 108 3.70 16.36 8.45
C GLU A 108 3.99 16.43 9.96
N PRO A 109 4.89 15.59 10.49
CA PRO A 109 5.27 15.65 11.89
C PRO A 109 6.40 16.69 12.12
N PRO A 110 6.41 17.42 13.24
CA PRO A 110 5.40 17.45 14.29
C PRO A 110 4.28 18.48 14.03
N SER A 111 4.45 19.39 13.08
CA SER A 111 3.64 20.61 12.94
C SER A 111 2.14 20.35 12.79
N GLU A 112 1.75 19.40 11.94
CA GLU A 112 0.33 19.11 11.70
C GLU A 112 -0.26 18.23 12.80
N MET A 113 0.47 17.18 13.20
CA MET A 113 0.01 16.23 14.22
C MET A 113 -0.23 16.90 15.59
N MET A 114 0.51 17.96 15.90
CA MET A 114 0.39 18.71 17.15
C MET A 114 -0.67 19.81 17.11
N SER A 115 -1.28 20.08 15.95
CA SER A 115 -2.38 21.04 15.90
C SER A 115 -3.57 20.53 16.72
N PRO A 116 -4.24 21.35 17.55
CA PRO A 116 -5.31 20.89 18.44
C PRO A 116 -6.43 20.14 17.72
N ASP A 117 -6.74 20.53 16.47
CA ASP A 117 -7.80 19.90 15.69
C ASP A 117 -7.42 18.54 15.12
N ILE A 118 -6.18 18.37 14.64
CA ILE A 118 -5.70 17.07 14.16
C ILE A 118 -5.46 16.15 15.35
N ALA A 119 -4.83 16.63 16.42
CA ALA A 119 -4.59 15.86 17.64
C ALA A 119 -5.90 15.30 18.23
N ARG A 120 -6.98 16.09 18.26
CA ARG A 120 -8.31 15.64 18.69
C ARG A 120 -8.87 14.52 17.80
N LYS A 121 -8.72 14.66 16.47
CA LYS A 121 -9.16 13.62 15.52
C LYS A 121 -8.35 12.33 15.67
N ILE A 122 -7.04 12.43 15.88
CA ILE A 122 -6.18 11.27 16.17
C ILE A 122 -6.64 10.60 17.46
N ALA A 123 -6.85 11.36 18.54
CA ALA A 123 -7.32 10.83 19.82
C ALA A 123 -8.66 10.08 19.67
N HIS A 124 -9.63 10.64 18.93
CA HIS A 124 -10.89 9.95 18.64
C HIS A 124 -10.74 8.67 17.83
N ARG A 125 -9.71 8.56 16.97
CA ARG A 125 -9.47 7.36 16.16
C ARG A 125 -8.71 6.27 16.93
N VAL A 126 -7.97 6.65 17.96
CA VAL A 126 -7.18 5.74 18.81
C VAL A 126 -7.97 5.24 20.03
N ALA A 127 -8.92 6.03 20.54
CA ALA A 127 -9.78 5.69 21.67
C ALA A 127 -10.76 4.54 21.35
#